data_AF-A0A9X2Z9T4-F1
#
_entry.id   AF-A0A9X2Z9T4-F1
#
_cell.length_a   1.000
_cell.length_b   1.000
_cell.length_c   1.000
_cell.angle_alpha   90.00
_cell.angle_beta   90.00
_cell.angle_gamma   90.00
#
_symmetry.space_group_name_H-M   'P 1'
#
loop_
_entity.id
_entity.type
_entity.pdbx_description
1 polymer ?
#
loop_
_entity_poly.entity_id
_entity_poly.type
_entity_poly.pdbx_seq_one_letter_code
_entity_poly.pdbx_strand_id
1 'polypeptide(L)'
;MRRTTLIDENGHLVTVKAPDEQPTNDPKEDAHHDFLTDHWMDVAAASYLGFKRHGIGTVVVTQRDPASSPIHESIGTHKLLYSPASGGWLKHHEERLPTEWLDTRFQSYNPNESAVVIMSDDDGSLRVYAVEGTPDPPRSYELVQARQN
;
A
#
# COMPACT_ATOMS: atom_id res chain seq x y z
N MET A 1 5.76 -17.01 1.49
CA MET A 1 5.50 -15.64 1.02
C MET A 1 6.13 -15.47 -0.33
N ARG A 2 5.40 -14.92 -1.29
CA ARG A 2 5.86 -14.67 -2.66
C ARG A 2 6.54 -13.31 -2.74
N ARG A 3 7.62 -13.22 -3.53
CA ARG A 3 8.42 -12.02 -3.71
C ARG A 3 8.68 -11.81 -5.20
N THR A 4 8.35 -10.62 -5.68
CA THR A 4 8.60 -10.16 -7.04
C THR A 4 9.42 -8.89 -6.97
N THR A 5 10.53 -8.82 -7.71
CA THR A 5 11.37 -7.61 -7.80
C THR A 5 11.27 -7.06 -9.21
N LEU A 6 10.90 -5.78 -9.31
CA LEU A 6 10.69 -5.03 -10.54
C LEU A 6 11.59 -3.79 -10.54
N ILE A 7 11.75 -3.20 -11.72
CA ILE A 7 12.53 -1.98 -11.91
C ILE A 7 11.58 -0.93 -12.49
N ASP A 8 11.50 0.24 -11.88
CA ASP A 8 10.68 1.36 -12.38
C ASP A 8 11.35 2.03 -13.60
N GLU A 9 10.62 2.95 -14.24
CA GLU A 9 11.13 3.71 -15.41
C GLU A 9 12.38 4.54 -15.10
N ASN A 10 12.64 4.86 -13.84
CA ASN A 10 13.78 5.63 -13.37
C ASN A 10 14.98 4.75 -12.95
N GLY A 11 14.87 3.42 -13.10
CA GLY A 11 15.91 2.45 -12.73
C GLY A 11 15.93 2.09 -11.25
N HIS A 12 14.90 2.46 -10.48
CA HIS A 12 14.77 2.08 -9.09
C HIS A 12 14.26 0.66 -8.93
N LEU A 13 14.75 -0.03 -7.90
CA LEU A 13 14.31 -1.38 -7.58
C LEU A 13 13.10 -1.32 -6.65
N VAL A 14 12.02 -2.03 -7.01
CA VAL A 14 10.82 -2.20 -6.20
C VAL A 14 10.59 -3.69 -5.97
N THR A 15 10.59 -4.11 -4.71
CA THR A 15 10.29 -5.47 -4.28
C THR A 15 8.88 -5.51 -3.70
N VAL A 16 7.97 -6.22 -4.37
CA VAL A 16 6.61 -6.49 -3.89
C VAL A 16 6.56 -7.89 -3.26
N LYS A 17 5.97 -7.97 -2.07
CA LYS A 17 5.83 -9.20 -1.29
C LYS A 17 4.35 -9.47 -1.03
N ALA A 18 3.85 -10.63 -1.46
CA ALA A 18 2.46 -11.04 -1.31
C ALA A 18 2.33 -12.29 -0.42
N PRO A 19 1.25 -12.43 0.35
CA PRO A 19 0.97 -13.67 1.09
C PRO A 19 0.75 -14.85 0.15
N ASP A 20 1.03 -16.07 0.63
CA ASP A 20 0.84 -17.29 -0.15
C ASP A 20 -0.65 -17.66 -0.30
N GLU A 21 -1.49 -17.21 0.64
CA GLU A 21 -2.95 -17.45 0.58
C GLU A 21 -3.65 -16.63 -0.51
N GLN A 22 -3.02 -15.56 -1.02
CA GLN A 22 -3.60 -14.76 -2.08
C GLN A 22 -3.53 -15.49 -3.43
N PRO A 23 -4.57 -15.40 -4.29
CA PRO A 23 -4.58 -16.03 -5.60
C PRO A 23 -3.36 -15.61 -6.43
N THR A 24 -2.73 -16.58 -7.10
CA THR A 24 -1.50 -16.40 -7.89
C THR A 24 -1.79 -16.25 -9.38
N ASN A 25 -0.90 -15.57 -10.11
CA ASN A 25 -0.96 -15.42 -11.58
C ASN A 25 -2.32 -14.92 -12.11
N ASP A 26 -2.94 -14.03 -11.36
CA ASP A 26 -4.12 -13.28 -11.80
C ASP A 26 -3.62 -12.03 -12.54
N PRO A 27 -4.15 -11.67 -13.72
CA PRO A 27 -3.89 -10.38 -14.38
C PRO A 27 -3.96 -9.17 -13.44
N LYS A 28 -4.75 -9.24 -12.37
CA LYS A 28 -4.80 -8.21 -11.32
C LYS A 28 -3.51 -8.09 -10.52
N GLU A 29 -2.85 -9.20 -10.21
CA GLU A 29 -1.59 -9.17 -9.47
C GLU A 29 -0.50 -8.45 -10.27
N ASP A 30 -0.45 -8.71 -11.58
CA ASP A 30 0.48 -8.01 -12.48
C ASP A 30 0.14 -6.51 -12.55
N ALA A 31 -1.13 -6.14 -12.73
CA ALA A 31 -1.57 -4.74 -12.74
C ALA A 31 -1.26 -4.01 -11.42
N HIS A 32 -1.39 -4.70 -10.28
CA HIS A 32 -1.01 -4.14 -8.98
C HIS A 32 0.50 -3.95 -8.86
N HIS A 33 1.29 -4.91 -9.35
CA HIS A 33 2.74 -4.80 -9.34
C HIS A 33 3.23 -3.65 -10.22
N ASP A 34 2.64 -3.45 -11.40
CA ASP A 34 2.93 -2.32 -12.28
C ASP A 34 2.59 -1.00 -11.58
N PHE A 35 1.37 -0.87 -11.03
CA PHE A 35 0.97 0.34 -10.28
C PHE A 35 1.90 0.65 -9.10
N LEU A 36 2.24 -0.37 -8.29
CA LEU A 36 3.11 -0.20 -7.14
C LEU A 36 4.53 0.18 -7.53
N THR A 37 4.98 -0.27 -8.71
CA THR A 37 6.31 0.06 -9.24
C THR A 37 6.33 1.49 -9.75
N ASP A 38 5.34 1.88 -10.56
CA ASP A 38 5.24 3.20 -11.18
C ASP A 38 4.98 4.32 -10.15
N HIS A 39 4.24 3.99 -9.08
CA HIS A 39 3.85 4.94 -8.03
C HIS A 39 4.57 4.72 -6.70
N TRP A 40 5.68 3.98 -6.69
CA TRP A 40 6.38 3.61 -5.46
C TRP A 40 6.67 4.82 -4.56
N MET A 41 7.22 5.89 -5.12
CA MET A 41 7.58 7.09 -4.34
C MET A 41 6.38 7.69 -3.61
N ASP A 42 5.23 7.79 -4.27
CA ASP A 42 4.02 8.38 -3.68
C ASP A 42 3.43 7.47 -2.61
N VAL A 43 3.40 6.15 -2.86
CA VAL A 43 2.95 5.13 -1.90
C VAL A 43 3.85 5.12 -0.66
N ALA A 44 5.17 5.14 -0.84
CA ALA A 44 6.15 5.13 0.23
C ALA A 44 6.05 6.42 1.08
N ALA A 45 5.92 7.58 0.42
CA ALA A 45 5.71 8.86 1.09
C ALA A 45 4.41 8.88 1.91
N ALA A 46 3.30 8.39 1.36
CA ALA A 46 2.01 8.33 2.03
C ALA A 46 2.03 7.37 3.23
N SER A 47 2.65 6.19 3.07
CA SER A 47 2.86 5.23 4.15
C SER A 47 3.66 5.86 5.29
N TYR A 48 4.78 6.50 4.97
CA TYR A 48 5.63 7.15 5.96
C TYR A 48 4.93 8.31 6.68
N LEU A 49 4.13 9.11 5.95
CA LEU A 49 3.30 10.15 6.56
C LEU A 49 2.28 9.57 7.54
N GLY A 50 1.62 8.46 7.17
CA GLY A 50 0.70 7.72 8.03
C GLY A 50 1.39 7.26 9.32
N PHE A 51 2.58 6.66 9.19
CA PHE A 51 3.43 6.27 10.32
C PHE A 51 3.77 7.48 11.21
N LYS A 52 4.26 8.59 10.64
CA LYS A 52 4.61 9.79 11.41
C LYS A 52 3.43 10.37 12.19
N ARG A 53 2.19 10.25 11.67
CA ARG A 53 0.98 10.78 12.31
C ARG A 53 0.35 9.83 13.32
N HIS A 54 0.47 8.53 13.11
CA HIS A 54 -0.36 7.54 13.81
C HIS A 54 0.40 6.33 14.37
N GLY A 55 1.72 6.24 14.18
CA GLY A 55 2.57 5.15 14.64
C GLY A 55 2.50 3.89 13.77
N ILE A 56 1.50 3.76 12.90
CA ILE A 56 1.40 2.72 11.86
C ILE A 56 0.96 3.38 10.55
N GLY A 57 1.67 3.07 9.46
CA GLY A 57 1.37 3.54 8.11
C GLY A 57 0.93 2.39 7.22
N THR A 58 -0.28 2.46 6.68
CA THR A 58 -0.76 1.53 5.66
C THR A 58 -1.49 2.33 4.61
N VAL A 59 -1.24 2.00 3.35
CA VAL A 59 -1.84 2.69 2.22
C VAL A 59 -2.95 1.82 1.67
N VAL A 60 -4.14 2.38 1.52
CA VAL A 60 -5.24 1.73 0.81
C VAL A 60 -5.35 2.38 -0.55
N VAL A 61 -5.18 1.60 -1.61
CA VAL A 61 -5.33 2.03 -2.99
C VAL A 61 -6.66 1.47 -3.47
N THR A 62 -7.61 2.36 -3.75
CA THR A 62 -8.92 1.99 -4.30
C THR A 62 -8.96 2.36 -5.76
N GLN A 63 -9.28 1.39 -6.62
CA GLN A 63 -9.65 1.70 -7.99
C GLN A 63 -11.02 2.43 -7.95
N ARG A 64 -11.09 3.60 -8.59
CA ARG A 64 -12.29 4.46 -8.56
C ARG A 64 -12.93 4.47 -9.94
N ASP A 65 -14.25 4.34 -9.97
CA ASP A 65 -15.03 4.57 -11.19
C ASP A 65 -14.81 6.02 -11.66
N PRO A 66 -14.29 6.22 -12.90
CA PRO A 66 -14.00 7.54 -13.46
C PRO A 66 -15.22 8.48 -13.53
N ALA A 67 -16.44 7.96 -13.35
CA ALA A 67 -17.65 8.77 -13.23
C ALA A 67 -17.75 9.58 -11.91
N SER A 68 -16.91 9.32 -10.92
CA SER A 68 -17.04 9.86 -9.56
C SER A 68 -15.92 10.84 -9.14
N SER A 69 -15.89 12.05 -9.72
CA SER A 69 -15.20 13.25 -9.19
C SER A 69 -13.65 13.33 -9.28
N PRO A 70 -13.05 14.55 -9.23
CA PRO A 70 -11.75 14.84 -9.85
C PRO A 70 -10.50 14.32 -9.11
N ILE A 71 -9.45 14.15 -9.91
CA ILE A 71 -8.19 13.38 -9.75
C ILE A 71 -7.30 13.76 -8.53
N HIS A 72 -7.67 14.76 -7.72
CA HIS A 72 -6.80 15.26 -6.63
C HIS A 72 -6.87 14.47 -5.31
N GLU A 73 -7.66 13.40 -5.24
CA GLU A 73 -7.83 12.53 -4.05
C GLU A 73 -7.32 11.09 -4.27
N SER A 74 -6.38 10.88 -5.21
CA SER A 74 -5.95 9.54 -5.65
C SER A 74 -5.22 8.70 -4.58
N ILE A 75 -4.83 9.29 -3.44
CA ILE A 75 -4.26 8.57 -2.29
C ILE A 75 -4.95 9.04 -1.01
N GLY A 76 -6.00 8.32 -0.60
CA GLY A 76 -6.68 8.56 0.67
C GLY A 76 -5.86 8.00 1.85
N THR A 77 -5.34 8.87 2.73
CA THR A 77 -4.73 8.41 3.99
C THR A 77 -5.84 8.03 4.97
N HIS A 78 -6.09 6.74 5.14
CA HIS A 78 -7.06 6.23 6.10
C HIS A 78 -6.36 5.89 7.43
N LYS A 79 -6.94 6.34 8.56
CA LYS A 79 -6.45 5.94 9.87
C LYS A 79 -6.87 4.49 10.14
N LEU A 80 -5.97 3.54 9.91
CA LEU A 80 -6.18 2.15 10.31
C LEU A 80 -6.06 2.04 11.83
N LEU A 81 -7.14 2.37 12.54
CA LEU A 81 -7.24 2.13 13.97
C LEU A 81 -7.72 0.70 14.22
N TYR A 82 -6.91 -0.09 14.93
CA TYR A 82 -7.39 -1.19 15.77
C TYR A 82 -8.06 -0.59 17.02
N SER A 83 -9.17 0.14 16.85
CA SER A 83 -9.93 0.67 17.99
C SER A 83 -11.21 -0.17 18.19
N PRO A 84 -11.50 -0.64 19.41
CA PRO A 84 -12.77 -1.27 19.72
C PRO A 84 -13.98 -0.34 19.55
N ALA A 85 -13.78 0.99 19.44
CA ALA A 85 -14.85 1.98 19.50
C ALA A 85 -15.10 2.78 18.21
N SER A 86 -14.38 2.52 17.11
CA SER A 86 -14.64 3.15 15.82
C SER A 86 -14.35 2.15 14.71
N GLY A 87 -15.37 1.79 13.94
CA GLY A 87 -15.35 0.74 12.92
C GLY A 87 -14.24 0.95 11.90
N GLY A 88 -13.08 0.37 12.18
CA GLY A 88 -11.90 0.45 11.33
C GLY A 88 -12.20 -0.16 9.97
N TRP A 89 -11.66 0.45 8.92
CA TRP A 89 -11.69 -0.07 7.55
C TRP A 89 -11.35 -1.58 7.52
N LEU A 90 -10.35 -2.00 8.29
CA LEU A 90 -10.00 -3.41 8.50
C LEU A 90 -11.15 -4.29 9.03
N LYS A 91 -11.94 -3.84 10.02
CA LYS A 91 -13.06 -4.62 10.58
C LYS A 91 -14.21 -4.82 9.59
N HIS A 92 -14.41 -3.88 8.67
CA HIS A 92 -15.44 -4.04 7.62
C HIS A 92 -15.00 -4.97 6.48
N HIS A 93 -13.71 -5.30 6.44
CA HIS A 93 -13.08 -6.06 5.37
C HIS A 93 -12.33 -7.31 5.88
N GLU A 94 -12.45 -7.61 7.18
CA GLU A 94 -11.67 -8.62 7.90
C GLU A 94 -11.82 -10.02 7.30
N GLU A 95 -13.05 -10.40 6.92
CA GLU A 95 -13.36 -11.69 6.29
C GLU A 95 -12.72 -11.88 4.90
N ARG A 96 -12.28 -10.79 4.26
CA ARG A 96 -11.71 -10.78 2.91
C ARG A 96 -10.21 -10.52 2.88
N LEU A 97 -9.60 -10.23 4.02
CA LEU A 97 -8.18 -9.93 4.14
C LEU A 97 -7.45 -11.09 4.80
N PRO A 98 -6.18 -11.36 4.44
CA PRO A 98 -5.35 -12.30 5.17
C PRO A 98 -4.88 -11.65 6.48
N THR A 99 -5.75 -11.69 7.50
CA THR A 99 -5.59 -11.00 8.78
C THR A 99 -4.36 -11.46 9.55
N GLU A 100 -4.07 -12.78 9.59
CA GLU A 100 -2.87 -13.32 10.24
C GLU A 100 -1.58 -12.78 9.62
N TRP A 101 -1.55 -12.64 8.30
CA TRP A 101 -0.41 -12.05 7.60
C TRP A 101 -0.26 -10.56 7.90
N LEU A 102 -1.36 -9.80 7.88
CA LEU A 102 -1.37 -8.37 8.22
C LEU A 102 -0.93 -8.14 9.67
N ASP A 103 -1.42 -8.92 10.62
CA ASP A 103 -1.03 -8.81 12.03
C ASP A 103 0.47 -9.10 12.21
N THR A 104 0.97 -10.16 11.56
CA THR A 104 2.41 -10.47 11.54
C THR A 104 3.23 -9.32 10.95
N ARG A 105 2.73 -8.69 9.87
CA ARG A 105 3.40 -7.56 9.23
C ARG A 105 3.38 -6.32 10.10
N PHE A 106 2.26 -5.97 10.72
CA PHE A 106 2.20 -4.81 11.62
C PHE A 106 3.12 -4.94 12.83
N GLN A 107 3.44 -6.16 13.26
CA GLN A 107 4.41 -6.40 14.33
C GLN A 107 5.88 -6.35 13.88
N SER A 108 6.15 -6.59 12.59
CA SER A 108 7.52 -6.84 12.11
C SER A 108 8.01 -5.89 11.00
N TYR A 109 7.12 -5.10 10.39
CA TYR A 109 7.51 -4.19 9.31
C TYR A 109 8.30 -3.00 9.84
N ASN A 110 9.25 -2.52 9.04
CA ASN A 110 9.98 -1.29 9.29
C ASN A 110 9.40 -0.18 8.41
N PRO A 111 8.75 0.86 8.99
CA PRO A 111 8.16 1.96 8.23
C PRO A 111 9.20 2.84 7.53
N ASN A 112 10.48 2.72 7.89
CA ASN A 112 11.57 3.44 7.21
C ASN A 112 12.11 2.69 5.99
N GLU A 113 11.67 1.45 5.74
CA GLU A 113 12.18 0.60 4.66
C GLU A 113 11.06 0.07 3.76
N SER A 114 9.85 -0.06 4.30
CA SER A 114 8.74 -0.74 3.63
C SER A 114 7.40 -0.06 3.88
N ALA A 115 6.46 -0.28 2.97
CA ALA A 115 5.06 0.08 3.10
C ALA A 115 4.19 -1.18 3.10
N VAL A 116 3.16 -1.21 3.95
CA VAL A 116 2.07 -2.17 3.82
C VAL A 116 0.98 -1.50 2.98
N VAL A 117 0.56 -2.17 1.90
CA VAL A 117 -0.41 -1.65 0.94
C VAL A 117 -1.57 -2.62 0.81
N ILE A 118 -2.78 -2.08 0.71
CA ILE A 118 -4.00 -2.82 0.46
C ILE A 118 -4.60 -2.29 -0.84
N MET A 119 -4.63 -3.11 -1.87
CA MET A 119 -5.27 -2.83 -3.14
C MET A 119 -6.73 -3.30 -3.06
N SER A 120 -7.65 -2.42 -3.42
CA SER A 120 -9.08 -2.69 -3.53
C SER A 120 -9.52 -2.52 -4.97
N ASP A 121 -9.91 -3.63 -5.58
CA ASP A 121 -10.40 -3.71 -6.95
C ASP A 121 -11.90 -3.40 -7.07
N ASP A 122 -12.35 -3.07 -8.28
CA ASP A 122 -13.74 -2.72 -8.62
C ASP A 122 -14.75 -3.83 -8.33
N ASP A 123 -14.32 -5.09 -8.43
CA ASP A 123 -15.14 -6.26 -8.13
C ASP A 123 -15.22 -6.57 -6.62
N GLY A 124 -14.63 -5.70 -5.80
CA GLY A 124 -14.60 -5.82 -4.35
C GLY A 124 -13.55 -6.80 -3.82
N SER A 125 -12.65 -7.31 -4.67
CA SER A 125 -11.49 -8.06 -4.19
C SER A 125 -10.50 -7.15 -3.48
N LEU A 126 -9.90 -7.69 -2.42
CA LEU A 126 -8.85 -7.01 -1.66
C LEU A 126 -7.58 -7.85 -1.73
N ARG A 127 -6.46 -7.19 -1.97
CA ARG A 127 -5.13 -7.81 -2.00
C ARG A 127 -4.17 -6.98 -1.18
N VAL A 128 -3.34 -7.63 -0.39
CA VAL A 128 -2.35 -6.97 0.45
C VAL A 128 -0.94 -7.26 -0.03
N TYR A 129 -0.08 -6.27 0.15
CA TYR A 129 1.30 -6.31 -0.26
C TYR A 129 2.18 -5.64 0.79
N ALA A 130 3.40 -6.16 0.96
CA ALA A 130 4.48 -5.43 1.59
C ALA A 130 5.44 -5.02 0.48
N VAL A 131 5.70 -3.73 0.38
CA VAL A 131 6.47 -3.16 -0.72
C VAL A 131 7.70 -2.47 -0.15
N GLU A 132 8.85 -2.82 -0.69
CA GLU A 132 10.14 -2.19 -0.43
C GLU A 132 10.62 -1.59 -1.74
N GLY A 133 11.31 -0.45 -1.70
CA GLY A 133 11.87 0.09 -2.91
C GLY A 133 12.84 1.22 -2.66
N THR A 134 13.48 1.66 -3.73
CA THR A 134 14.34 2.85 -3.72
C THR A 134 13.64 4.00 -4.43
N PRO A 135 13.71 5.25 -3.94
CA PRO A 135 14.21 5.64 -2.63
C PRO A 135 13.36 5.04 -1.49
N ASP A 136 13.93 4.98 -0.29
CA ASP A 136 13.23 4.49 0.91
C ASP A 136 12.04 5.42 1.29
N PRO A 137 11.10 4.98 2.15
CA PRO A 137 9.95 5.80 2.53
C PRO A 137 10.28 7.19 3.10
N PRO A 138 11.27 7.38 3.99
CA PRO A 138 11.66 8.71 4.47
C PRO A 138 12.15 9.62 3.34
N ARG A 139 13.01 9.12 2.45
CA ARG A 139 13.53 9.90 1.31
C ARG A 139 12.44 10.18 0.28
N SER A 140 11.57 9.21 0.02
CA SER A 140 10.40 9.39 -0.84
C SER A 140 9.51 10.51 -0.32
N TYR A 141 9.26 10.56 1.01
CA TYR A 141 8.50 11.63 1.63
C TYR A 141 9.13 13.02 1.42
N GLU A 142 10.46 13.15 1.60
CA GLU A 142 11.16 14.41 1.33
C GLU A 142 11.03 14.85 -0.13
N LEU A 143 11.22 13.93 -1.08
CA LEU A 143 11.17 14.21 -2.51
C LEU A 143 9.77 14.59 -2.98
N VAL A 144 8.73 13.90 -2.49
CA VAL A 144 7.33 14.23 -2.81
C VAL A 144 6.95 15.59 -2.25
N GLN A 145 7.35 15.91 -1.01
CA GLN A 145 7.12 17.24 -0.43
C GLN A 145 7.84 18.34 -1.23
N ALA A 146 9.04 18.08 -1.74
CA ALA A 146 9.77 19.04 -2.57
C ALA A 146 9.10 19.28 -3.94
N ARG A 147 8.38 18.31 -4.52
CA ARG A 147 7.62 18.47 -5.77
C ARG A 147 6.36 19.32 -5.61
N GLN A 148 5.84 19.41 -4.38
CA GLN A 148 4.58 20.11 -4.06
C GLN A 148 4.78 21.57 -3.62
N ASN A 149 6.04 22.02 -3.43
CA ASN A 149 6.41 23.39 -3.08
C ASN A 149 7.04 24.11 -4.27
#